data_AF-A0A838FNK5-F1
#
_entry.id   AF-A0A838FNK5-F1
#
_cell.length_a   1.000
_cell.length_b   1.000
_cell.length_c   1.000
_cell.angle_alpha   90.00
_cell.angle_beta   90.00
_cell.angle_gamma   90.00
#
_symmetry.space_group_name_H-M   'P 1'
#
loop_
_entity.id
_entity.type
_entity.pdbx_description
1 polymer ?
#
loop_
_entity_poly.entity_id
_entity_poly.type
_entity_poly.pdbx_seq_one_letter_code
_entity_poly.pdbx_strand_id
1 'polypeptide(L)' 'IRGYNADDEIIAAEVADPDPEAVIHALLGSPEIEFLHVRSVTRGCYTMKVERA' A
#
# COMPACT_ATOMS: atom_id res chain seq x y z
N ILE A 1 -4.02 -2.84 -1.89
CA ILE A 1 -2.93 -1.96 -1.42
C ILE A 1 -1.68 -2.34 -2.19
N ARG A 2 -0.95 -1.36 -2.73
CA ARG A 2 0.30 -1.60 -3.48
C ARG A 2 1.42 -0.84 -2.79
N GLY A 3 2.53 -1.50 -2.51
CA GLY A 3 3.74 -0.88 -1.98
C GLY A 3 4.75 -0.58 -3.09
N TYR A 4 5.38 0.58 -2.97
CA TYR A 4 6.30 1.13 -3.95
C TYR A 4 7.67 1.36 -3.33
N ASN A 5 8.74 1.11 -4.08
CA ASN A 5 10.11 1.48 -3.69
C ASN A 5 10.42 2.93 -4.07
N ALA A 6 11.66 3.36 -3.81
CA ALA A 6 12.13 4.72 -4.12
C ALA A 6 12.16 5.04 -5.63
N ASP A 7 12.16 4.02 -6.49
CA ASP A 7 12.17 4.14 -7.94
C ASP A 7 10.75 4.12 -8.55
N ASP A 8 9.70 4.29 -7.72
CA ASP A 8 8.29 4.21 -8.09
C ASP A 8 7.86 2.84 -8.68
N GLU A 9 8.61 1.78 -8.39
CA GLU A 9 8.30 0.42 -8.81
C GLU A 9 7.40 -0.28 -7.80
N ILE A 10 6.40 -1.02 -8.28
CA ILE A 10 5.54 -1.83 -7.41
C ILE A 10 6.33 -3.07 -6.98
N ILE A 11 6.68 -3.14 -5.70
CA ILE A 11 7.41 -4.28 -5.12
C ILE A 11 6.54 -5.16 -4.22
N ALA A 12 5.34 -4.70 -3.86
CA ALA A 12 4.38 -5.49 -3.10
C ALA A 12 2.93 -5.14 -3.48
N ALA A 13 2.04 -6.12 -3.41
CA ALA A 13 0.60 -5.91 -3.62
C ALA A 13 -0.23 -6.89 -2.80
N GLU A 14 -1.13 -6.36 -1.98
CA GLU A 14 -1.96 -7.10 -1.04
C GLU A 14 -3.42 -6.63 -1.16
N VAL A 15 -4.39 -7.54 -1.17
CA VAL A 15 -5.81 -7.16 -1.06
C VAL A 15 -6.16 -7.11 0.43
N ALA A 16 -6.68 -5.98 0.88
CA ALA A 16 -7.04 -5.79 2.29
C ALA A 16 -8.55 -5.55 2.41
N ASP A 17 -9.24 -6.53 2.98
CA ASP A 17 -10.66 -6.52 3.31
C ASP A 17 -10.87 -7.64 4.37
N PRO A 18 -11.38 -7.35 5.59
CA PRO A 18 -11.94 -6.09 6.06
C PRO A 18 -10.95 -5.14 6.75
N ASP A 19 -9.70 -5.56 6.99
CA ASP A 19 -8.72 -4.81 7.81
C ASP A 19 -7.57 -4.21 6.97
N PRO A 20 -7.74 -3.01 6.40
CA PRO A 20 -6.69 -2.33 5.65
C PRO A 20 -5.54 -1.83 6.52
N GLU A 21 -5.76 -1.55 7.81
CA GLU A 21 -4.73 -0.98 8.69
C GLU A 21 -3.63 -2.00 8.99
N ALA A 22 -3.99 -3.27 9.25
CA ALA A 22 -3.02 -4.33 9.45
C ALA A 22 -2.10 -4.53 8.23
N VAL A 23 -2.67 -4.48 7.02
CA VAL A 23 -1.90 -4.61 5.77
C VAL A 23 -1.01 -3.39 5.54
N ILE A 24 -1.51 -2.18 5.80
CA ILE A 24 -0.72 -0.95 5.73
C ILE A 24 0.48 -1.02 6.67
N HIS A 25 0.25 -1.41 7.93
CA HIS A 25 1.30 -1.52 8.94
C HIS A 25 2.34 -2.59 8.57
N ALA A 26 1.90 -3.75 8.08
CA ALA A 26 2.81 -4.81 7.64
C ALA A 26 3.69 -4.36 6.47
N LEU A 27 3.10 -3.72 5.44
CA LEU A 27 3.84 -3.24 4.28
C LEU A 27 4.79 -2.09 4.62
N LEU A 28 4.35 -1.10 5.41
CA LEU A 28 5.22 -0.02 5.88
C LEU A 28 6.26 -0.48 6.92
N GLY A 29 6.17 -1.71 7.42
CA GLY A 29 7.24 -2.34 8.19
C GLY A 29 8.46 -2.71 7.34
N SER A 30 8.30 -2.86 6.02
CA SER A 30 9.42 -3.14 5.11
C SER A 30 10.18 -1.86 4.76
N PRO A 31 11.52 -1.80 4.97
CA PRO A 31 12.33 -0.63 4.62
C PRO A 31 12.44 -0.42 3.10
N GLU A 32 12.15 -1.43 2.29
CA GLU A 32 12.20 -1.33 0.82
C GLU A 32 10.96 -0.61 0.25
N ILE A 33 9.87 -0.56 1.03
CA ILE A 33 8.64 0.12 0.65
C ILE A 33 8.71 1.55 1.17
N GLU A 34 8.72 2.54 0.27
CA GLU A 34 8.70 3.96 0.62
C GLU A 34 7.28 4.48 0.86
N PHE A 35 6.33 4.07 0.03
CA PHE A 35 4.94 4.49 0.17
C PHE A 35 3.97 3.43 -0.34
N LEU A 36 2.70 3.60 0.02
CA LEU A 36 1.61 2.75 -0.44
C LEU A 36 0.62 3.53 -1.30
N HIS A 37 0.09 2.89 -2.34
CA HIS A 37 -1.17 3.30 -2.96
C HIS A 37 -2.31 2.40 -2.51
N VAL A 38 -3.31 3.02 -1.89
CA VAL A 38 -4.57 2.36 -1.54
C VAL A 38 -5.53 2.49 -2.71
N ARG A 39 -6.23 1.39 -3.00
CA ARG A 39 -7.22 1.31 -4.07
C ARG A 39 -8.50 0.72 -3.50
N SER A 40 -9.65 1.20 -3.99
CA SER A 40 -10.95 0.62 -3.65
C SER A 40 -11.04 -0.82 -4.14
N VAL A 41 -11.42 -1.75 -3.25
CA VAL A 41 -11.61 -3.18 -3.61
C VAL A 41 -12.77 -3.35 -4.59
N THR A 42 -13.85 -2.58 -4.43
CA THR A 42 -15.05 -2.69 -5.29
C THR A 42 -14.91 -2.01 -6.64
N ARG A 43 -14.08 -0.95 -6.74
CA ARG A 43 -13.99 -0.11 -7.95
C ARG A 43 -12.61 -0.19 -8.64
N GLY A 44 -11.60 -0.73 -7.98
CA GLY A 44 -10.21 -0.79 -8.46
C GLY A 44 -9.49 0.57 -8.56
N CYS A 45 -10.23 1.68 -8.39
CA CYS A 45 -9.72 3.03 -8.48
C CYS A 45 -8.72 3.34 -7.37
N TYR A 46 -7.72 4.17 -7.70
CA TYR A 46 -6.86 4.81 -6.72
C TYR A 46 -7.68 5.68 -5.77
N THR A 47 -7.33 5.60 -4.48
CA THR A 47 -7.99 6.38 -3.43
C THR A 47 -7.03 7.40 -2.83
N MET A 48 -5.88 6.94 -2.34
CA MET A 48 -4.90 7.79 -1.65
C MET A 48 -3.50 7.16 -1.64
N LYS A 49 -2.50 8.02 -1.37
CA LYS A 49 -1.12 7.64 -1.05
C LYS A 49 -0.97 7.65 0.48
N VAL A 50 -0.28 6.65 1.01
CA VAL A 50 0.05 6.55 2.43
C VAL A 50 1.56 6.52 2.56
N GLU A 51 2.09 7.41 3.39
CA GLU A 51 3.52 7.58 3.66
C GLU A 51 3.74 7.51 5.18
N ARG A 52 4.97 7.23 5.60
CA ARG A 52 5.34 7.29 7.02
C ARG A 52 5.37 8.76 7.47
N ALA A 53 4.98 9.01 8.71
CA ALA A 53 5.06 10.33 9.34
C ALA A 53 6.50 10.71 9.68
#